data_AF-A0A353XQX8-F1
#
_entry.id   AF-A0A353XQX8-F1
#
_cell.length_a   1.000
_cell.length_b   1.000
_cell.length_c   1.000
_cell.angle_alpha   90.00
_cell.angle_beta   90.00
_cell.angle_gamma   90.00
#
_symmetry.space_group_name_H-M   'P 1'
#
loop_
_entity.id
_entity.type
_entity.pdbx_description
1 polymer ?
#
loop_
_entity_poly.entity_id
_entity_poly.type
_entity_poly.pdbx_seq_one_letter_code
_entity_poly.pdbx_strand_id
1 'polypeptide(L)' 'WMKHTIWYSEGNKIVYKPVRKVPLTVDYVEPKVRVY' A
#
# COMPACT_ATOMS: atom_id res chain seq x y z
N TRP A 1 -0.59 9.02 -0.46
CA TRP A 1 -1.61 7.95 -0.31
C TRP A 1 -1.13 6.57 -0.75
N MET A 2 0.18 6.28 -0.62
CA MET A 2 0.75 4.94 -0.80
C MET A 2 0.56 4.10 0.48
N LYS A 3 -0.68 3.71 0.74
CA LYS A 3 -1.10 2.92 1.90
C LYS A 3 -2.35 2.13 1.53
N HIS A 4 -2.51 0.95 2.10
CA HIS A 4 -3.74 0.16 1.98
C HIS A 4 -4.81 0.75 2.88
N THR A 5 -6.02 0.87 2.35
CA THR A 5 -7.22 1.14 3.13
C THR A 5 -7.82 -0.19 3.55
N ILE A 6 -7.99 -0.41 4.84
CA ILE A 6 -8.66 -1.56 5.40
C ILE A 6 -9.92 -1.05 6.05
N TRP A 7 -11.06 -1.57 5.61
CA TRP A 7 -12.34 -1.28 6.22
C TRP A 7 -12.79 -2.48 7.05
N TYR A 8 -13.18 -2.20 8.29
CA TYR A 8 -13.78 -3.15 9.21
C TYR A 8 -15.28 -2.91 9.23
N SER A 9 -16.05 -3.92 8.83
CA SER A 9 -17.52 -3.88 8.85
C SER A 9 -18.05 -3.73 10.27
N GLU A 10 -17.43 -4.42 11.22
CA GLU A 10 -17.73 -4.31 12.65
C GLU A 10 -17.32 -2.92 13.15
N GLY A 11 -18.31 -2.12 13.53
CA GLY A 11 -18.11 -0.73 13.96
C GLY A 11 -17.85 0.27 12.83
N ASN A 12 -17.99 -0.14 11.56
CA ASN A 12 -17.88 0.71 10.37
C ASN A 12 -16.64 1.62 10.39
N LYS A 13 -15.46 1.02 10.56
CA LYS A 13 -14.21 1.76 10.80
C LYS A 13 -13.23 1.60 9.65
N ILE A 14 -12.53 2.68 9.32
CA ILE A 14 -11.43 2.68 8.35
C ILE A 14 -10.09 2.76 9.09
N VAL A 15 -9.15 1.92 8.66
CA VAL A 15 -7.75 1.90 9.12
C VAL A 15 -6.83 1.91 7.91
N TYR A 16 -5.63 2.45 8.07
CA TYR A 16 -4.62 2.47 7.02
C TYR A 16 -3.40 1.65 7.40
N LYS A 17 -2.94 0.82 6.46
CA LYS A 17 -1.71 0.00 6.61
C LYS A 17 -0.66 0.43 5.58
N PRO A 18 0.62 0.59 5.95
CA PRO A 18 1.67 0.96 5.00
C PRO A 18 1.90 -0.14 3.94
N VAL A 19 2.26 0.27 2.72
CA VAL A 19 2.69 -0.65 1.65
C VAL A 19 4.06 -1.23 1.99
N ARG A 20 4.24 -2.55 1.79
CA ARG A 20 5.54 -3.20 2.00
C ARG A 20 6.50 -2.83 0.87
N LYS A 21 7.66 -2.28 1.22
CA LYS A 21 8.69 -1.82 0.27
C LYS A 21 9.94 -2.72 0.20
N VAL A 22 9.98 -3.80 0.99
CA VAL A 22 11.15 -4.70 1.05
C VAL A 22 10.83 -5.99 0.28
N PRO A 23 11.30 -6.12 -0.97
CA PRO A 23 11.33 -7.38 -1.71
C PRO A 23 12.44 -8.33 -1.18
N LEU A 24 12.36 -9.62 -1.55
CA LEU A 24 13.29 -10.65 -1.07
C LEU A 24 14.42 -10.96 -2.08
N THR A 25 14.16 -10.82 -3.37
CA THR A 25 15.04 -11.34 -4.44
C THR A 25 15.47 -10.29 -5.46
N VAL A 26 14.77 -9.17 -5.54
CA VAL A 26 14.99 -8.11 -6.53
C VAL A 26 15.01 -6.77 -5.83
N ASP A 27 15.58 -5.75 -6.46
CA ASP A 27 15.60 -4.40 -5.91
C ASP A 27 14.21 -3.77 -5.83
N TYR A 28 14.06 -2.83 -4.90
CA TYR A 28 12.81 -2.08 -4.76
C TYR A 28 12.61 -1.13 -5.94
N VAL A 29 11.44 -1.21 -6.57
CA VAL A 29 11.04 -0.28 -7.63
C VAL A 29 10.35 0.92 -7.01
N GLU A 30 10.97 2.09 -7.16
CA GLU A 30 10.40 3.34 -6.67
C GLU A 30 9.15 3.76 -7.48
N PRO A 31 8.13 4.34 -6.84
CA PRO A 31 6.95 4.84 -7.54
C PRO A 31 7.34 5.95 -8.52
N LYS A 32 7.03 5.74 -9.81
CA LYS A 32 7.20 6.72 -10.88
C LYS A 32 5.84 7.15 -11.43
N VAL A 33 5.82 8.30 -12.10
CA VAL A 33 4.65 8.76 -12.87
C VAL A 33 4.27 7.66 -13.86
N ARG A 34 3.01 7.21 -13.78
CA ARG A 34 2.45 6.24 -14.70
C ARG A 34 2.03 6.96 -15.98
N VAL A 35 2.71 6.66 -17.09
CA VAL A 35 2.37 7.08 -18.45
C VAL A 35 1.98 5.85 -19.27
N TYR A 36 1.29 6.04 -20.40
CA TYR A 36 0.80 4.97 -21.28
C TYR A 36 1.78 4.69 -22.43
#